data_AF-A0A9D9GYH8-F1
#
_entry.id   AF-A0A9D9GYH8-F1
#
_cell.length_a   1.000
_cell.length_b   1.000
_cell.length_c   1.000
_cell.angle_alpha   90.00
_cell.angle_beta   90.00
_cell.angle_gamma   90.00
#
_symmetry.space_group_name_H-M   'P 1'
#
loop_
_entity.id
_entity.type
_entity.pdbx_description
1 polymer ?
#
loop_
_entity_poly.entity_id
_entity_poly.type
_entity_poly.pdbx_seq_one_letter_code
_entity_poly.pdbx_strand_id
1 'polypeptide(L)'
;NVRAGGFILGDEASGGVLGRKLVSDFIKGLLPKEIEDEFVRRYNLDYPKIVEKVYKQPLPSRFLASFSPFINEFRSHPHIDNLLRSSFGEFFTRNIYSYDYRKYEVNLVGSIAYYYEDILKDVAVQKGVRIGKILKTPIEGLVEYHKNII
;
A
#
# COMPACT_ATOMS: atom_id res chain seq x y z
N ASN A 1 7.73 -17.58 9.75
CA ASN A 1 7.44 -16.24 9.20
C ASN A 1 7.51 -16.26 7.69
N VAL A 2 6.47 -15.75 7.04
CA VAL A 2 6.46 -15.42 5.61
C VAL A 2 7.47 -14.31 5.36
N ARG A 3 8.29 -14.44 4.33
CA ARG A 3 9.27 -13.41 3.93
C ARG A 3 8.57 -12.38 3.07
N ALA A 4 8.79 -11.09 3.35
CA ALA A 4 8.13 -10.00 2.63
C ALA A 4 8.60 -9.85 1.17
N GLY A 5 9.84 -10.23 0.85
CA GLY A 5 10.33 -10.25 -0.54
C GLY A 5 10.71 -8.88 -1.13
N GLY A 6 10.42 -7.78 -0.45
CA GLY A 6 10.79 -6.44 -0.90
C GLY A 6 9.90 -5.97 -2.06
N PHE A 7 9.89 -4.66 -2.32
CA PHE A 7 9.02 -4.02 -3.32
C PHE A 7 9.12 -4.57 -4.76
N ILE A 8 10.15 -5.35 -5.09
CA ILE A 8 10.28 -6.02 -6.40
C ILE A 8 9.56 -7.37 -6.40
N LEU A 9 9.83 -8.24 -5.42
CA LEU A 9 9.40 -9.65 -5.42
C LEU A 9 8.14 -9.92 -4.57
N GLY A 10 7.79 -8.98 -3.68
CA GLY A 10 6.66 -9.09 -2.76
C GLY A 10 6.26 -7.71 -2.26
N ASP A 11 6.33 -7.49 -0.94
CA ASP A 11 5.83 -6.33 -0.19
C ASP A 11 4.42 -5.92 -0.66
N GLU A 12 3.54 -6.91 -0.86
CA GLU A 12 2.20 -6.67 -1.36
C GLU A 12 1.49 -5.61 -0.52
N ALA A 13 0.80 -4.69 -1.20
CA ALA A 13 0.16 -3.51 -0.62
C ALA A 13 1.07 -2.50 0.09
N SER A 14 2.40 -2.62 0.06
CA SER A 14 3.28 -1.56 0.55
C SER A 14 3.20 -0.30 -0.32
N GLY A 15 3.59 0.85 0.23
CA GLY A 15 3.62 2.11 -0.51
C GLY A 15 4.48 2.04 -1.78
N GLY A 16 5.62 1.34 -1.72
CA GLY A 16 6.50 1.13 -2.87
C GLY A 16 5.83 0.30 -3.97
N VAL A 17 5.07 -0.74 -3.61
CA VAL A 17 4.34 -1.57 -4.57
C VAL A 17 3.13 -0.85 -5.14
N LEU A 18 2.37 -0.13 -4.32
CA LEU A 18 1.24 0.69 -4.78
C LEU A 18 1.71 1.76 -5.76
N GLY A 19 2.79 2.48 -5.43
CA GLY A 19 3.41 3.43 -6.34
C GLY A 19 3.94 2.78 -7.62
N ARG A 20 4.54 1.60 -7.54
CA ARG A 20 4.98 0.82 -8.72
C ARG A 20 3.81 0.48 -9.63
N LYS A 21 2.68 0.04 -9.09
CA LYS A 21 1.48 -0.30 -9.87
C LYS A 21 0.92 0.94 -10.56
N LEU A 22 0.76 2.05 -9.84
CA LEU A 22 0.31 3.33 -10.42
C LEU A 22 1.22 3.78 -11.56
N VAL A 23 2.54 3.78 -11.34
CA VAL A 23 3.53 4.21 -12.33
C VAL A 23 3.56 3.26 -13.54
N SER A 24 3.37 1.95 -13.32
CA SER A 24 3.25 1.00 -14.43
C SER A 24 2.02 1.26 -15.28
N ASP A 25 0.89 1.64 -14.69
CA ASP A 25 -0.33 1.97 -15.43
C ASP A 25 -0.14 3.27 -16.22
N PHE A 26 0.48 4.28 -15.61
CA PHE A 26 0.85 5.53 -16.28
C PHE A 26 1.72 5.28 -17.52
N ILE A 27 2.81 4.52 -17.38
CA ILE A 27 3.74 4.23 -18.50
C ILE A 27 3.02 3.51 -19.66
N LYS A 28 2.00 2.71 -19.35
CA LYS A 28 1.24 1.93 -20.34
C LYS A 28 0.03 2.68 -20.91
N GLY A 29 -0.24 3.91 -20.49
CA GLY A 29 -1.44 4.65 -20.88
C GLY A 29 -2.74 3.99 -20.40
N LEU A 30 -2.69 3.32 -19.26
CA LEU A 30 -3.85 2.62 -18.66
C LEU A 30 -4.56 3.46 -17.59
N LEU A 31 -4.00 4.62 -17.23
CA LEU A 31 -4.68 5.52 -16.31
C LEU A 31 -5.86 6.22 -17.03
N PRO A 32 -6.98 6.43 -16.33
CA PRO A 32 -8.00 7.38 -16.78
C PRO A 32 -7.40 8.75 -17.03
N LYS A 33 -7.87 9.44 -18.07
CA LYS A 33 -7.26 10.68 -18.56
C LYS A 33 -7.18 11.76 -17.49
N GLU A 34 -8.21 11.90 -16.66
CA GLU A 34 -8.28 12.84 -15.55
C GLU A 34 -7.22 12.57 -14.47
N ILE A 35 -6.88 11.30 -14.22
CA ILE A 35 -5.83 10.92 -13.28
C ILE A 35 -4.47 11.15 -13.91
N GLU A 36 -4.31 10.77 -15.19
CA GLU A 36 -3.07 10.96 -15.93
C GLU A 36 -2.69 12.44 -16.03
N ASP A 37 -3.63 13.30 -16.44
CA ASP A 37 -3.41 14.74 -16.58
C ASP A 37 -2.97 15.36 -15.24
N GLU A 38 -3.62 14.99 -14.13
CA GLU A 38 -3.26 15.47 -12.79
C GLU A 38 -1.91 14.90 -12.31
N PHE A 39 -1.60 13.64 -12.62
CA PHE A 39 -0.32 13.02 -12.30
C PHE A 39 0.84 13.72 -13.03
N VAL A 40 0.68 13.98 -14.33
CA VAL A 40 1.66 14.71 -15.15
C VAL A 40 1.82 16.13 -14.63
N ARG A 41 0.72 16.84 -14.37
CA ARG A 41 0.76 18.21 -13.86
C ARG A 41 1.52 18.32 -12.53
N ARG A 42 1.31 17.36 -11.63
CA ARG A 42 1.87 17.39 -10.28
C ARG A 42 3.33 16.97 -10.20
N TYR A 43 3.72 15.95 -10.99
CA TYR A 43 5.03 15.33 -10.86
C TYR A 43 5.99 15.64 -12.00
N ASN A 44 5.50 16.16 -13.14
CA ASN A 44 6.29 16.47 -14.33
C ASN A 44 7.22 15.30 -14.75
N LEU A 45 6.68 14.09 -14.64
CA LEU A 45 7.37 12.86 -14.96
C LEU A 45 7.08 12.43 -16.40
N ASP A 46 8.11 11.88 -17.02
CA ASP A 46 8.05 11.18 -18.30
C ASP A 46 8.74 9.82 -18.13
N TYR A 47 8.62 8.96 -19.15
CA TYR A 47 9.20 7.62 -19.11
C TYR A 47 10.72 7.63 -18.81
N PRO A 48 11.56 8.46 -19.48
CA PRO A 48 12.99 8.55 -19.15
C PRO A 48 13.28 8.91 -17.69
N LYS A 49 12.60 9.92 -17.12
CA LYS A 49 12.79 10.31 -15.72
C LYS A 49 12.38 9.19 -14.76
N ILE A 50 11.30 8.48 -15.06
CA ILE A 50 10.87 7.35 -14.24
C ILE A 50 11.91 6.23 -14.27
N VAL A 51 12.42 5.87 -15.45
CA VAL A 51 13.45 4.84 -15.59
C VAL A 51 14.70 5.23 -14.81
N GLU A 52 15.14 6.48 -14.91
CA GLU A 52 16.27 7.00 -14.13
C GLU A 52 16.03 6.85 -12.62
N LYS A 53 14.86 7.29 -12.13
CA LYS A 53 14.50 7.26 -10.71
C LYS A 53 14.36 5.84 -10.15
N VAL A 54 13.85 4.89 -10.94
CA VAL A 54 13.56 3.53 -10.48
C VAL A 54 14.77 2.60 -10.61
N TYR A 55 15.56 2.73 -11.68
CA TYR A 55 16.62 1.77 -11.99
C TYR A 55 18.03 2.29 -11.73
N LYS A 56 18.24 3.61 -11.65
CA LYS A 56 19.60 4.19 -11.54
C LYS A 56 19.84 4.99 -10.28
N GLN A 57 18.77 5.42 -9.58
CA GLN A 57 18.90 6.19 -8.34
C GLN A 57 18.75 5.31 -7.08
N PRO A 58 19.37 5.72 -5.95
CA PRO A 58 19.19 5.03 -4.69
C PRO A 58 17.74 5.15 -4.18
N LEU A 59 17.34 4.19 -3.35
CA LEU A 59 16.03 4.14 -2.68
C LEU A 59 14.81 4.18 -3.62
N PRO A 60 14.75 3.36 -4.69
CA PRO A 60 13.63 3.36 -5.65
C PRO A 60 12.28 3.04 -5.00
N SER A 61 12.26 2.17 -3.99
CA SER A 61 11.06 1.89 -3.20
C SER A 61 10.51 3.14 -2.51
N ARG A 62 11.39 4.02 -1.98
CA ARG A 62 10.99 5.28 -1.33
C ARG A 62 10.45 6.28 -2.35
N PHE A 63 11.08 6.36 -3.53
CA PHE A 63 10.56 7.17 -4.63
C PHE A 63 9.16 6.71 -5.03
N LEU A 64 8.93 5.41 -5.24
CA LEU A 64 7.62 4.88 -5.58
C LEU A 64 6.60 5.10 -4.46
N ALA A 65 7.00 4.89 -3.20
CA ALA A 65 6.13 5.15 -2.05
C ALA A 65 5.72 6.62 -1.91
N SER A 66 6.50 7.56 -2.49
CA SER A 66 6.15 8.99 -2.47
C SER A 66 4.89 9.34 -3.26
N PHE A 67 4.38 8.43 -4.08
CA PHE A 67 3.11 8.58 -4.79
C PHE A 67 1.89 8.16 -3.96
N SER A 68 2.08 7.57 -2.77
CA SER A 68 0.96 7.17 -1.92
C SER A 68 -0.03 8.30 -1.58
N PRO A 69 0.39 9.56 -1.33
CA PRO A 69 -0.54 10.67 -1.14
C PRO A 69 -1.46 10.91 -2.34
N PHE A 70 -0.95 10.79 -3.56
CA PHE A 70 -1.75 10.90 -4.79
C PHE A 70 -2.76 9.75 -4.91
N ILE A 71 -2.32 8.52 -4.62
CA ILE A 71 -3.21 7.35 -4.57
C ILE A 71 -4.33 7.57 -3.56
N ASN A 72 -4.03 8.14 -2.39
CA ASN A 72 -5.02 8.42 -1.36
C ASN A 72 -6.04 9.48 -1.77
N GLU A 73 -5.59 10.54 -2.44
CA GLU A 73 -6.46 11.60 -2.96
C GLU A 73 -7.48 11.06 -3.97
N PHE A 74 -7.02 10.18 -4.87
CA PHE A 74 -7.87 9.56 -5.88
C PHE A 74 -8.52 8.25 -5.44
N ARG A 75 -8.46 7.87 -4.15
CA ARG A 75 -8.84 6.53 -3.69
C ARG A 75 -10.29 6.12 -3.99
N SER A 76 -11.19 7.11 -4.13
CA SER A 76 -12.59 6.87 -4.48
C SER A 76 -12.81 6.70 -5.99
N HIS A 77 -11.81 7.00 -6.82
CA HIS A 77 -11.90 6.76 -8.26
C HIS A 77 -11.84 5.24 -8.54
N PRO A 78 -12.73 4.67 -9.37
CA PRO A 78 -12.81 3.21 -9.56
C PRO A 78 -11.49 2.53 -9.93
N HIS A 79 -10.66 3.17 -10.77
CA HIS A 79 -9.34 2.66 -11.13
C HIS A 79 -8.42 2.50 -9.91
N ILE A 80 -8.38 3.50 -9.03
CA ILE A 80 -7.48 3.52 -7.87
C ILE A 80 -8.04 2.65 -6.74
N ASP A 81 -9.35 2.65 -6.53
CA ASP A 81 -10.01 1.72 -5.60
C ASP A 81 -9.70 0.27 -5.98
N ASN A 82 -9.80 -0.09 -7.27
CA ASN A 82 -9.44 -1.42 -7.75
C ASN A 82 -7.95 -1.74 -7.54
N LEU A 83 -7.04 -0.79 -7.77
CA LEU A 83 -5.61 -0.95 -7.51
C LEU A 83 -5.34 -1.24 -6.02
N LEU A 84 -5.98 -0.50 -5.12
CA LEU A 84 -5.87 -0.68 -3.67
C LEU A 84 -6.45 -2.04 -3.23
N ARG A 85 -7.70 -2.33 -3.62
CA ARG A 85 -8.40 -3.56 -3.25
C ARG A 85 -7.69 -4.81 -3.74
N SER A 86 -7.22 -4.81 -4.99
CA SER A 86 -6.46 -5.93 -5.54
C SER A 86 -5.15 -6.14 -4.77
N SER A 87 -4.42 -5.06 -4.46
CA SER A 87 -3.16 -5.13 -3.71
C SER A 87 -3.36 -5.64 -2.28
N PHE A 88 -4.41 -5.20 -1.56
CA PHE A 88 -4.73 -5.78 -0.26
C PHE A 88 -5.18 -7.24 -0.36
N GLY A 89 -5.92 -7.60 -1.41
CA GLY A 89 -6.30 -8.99 -1.68
C GLY A 89 -5.08 -9.90 -1.87
N GLU A 90 -4.08 -9.42 -2.61
CA GLU A 90 -2.78 -10.09 -2.76
C GLU A 90 -2.06 -10.21 -1.42
N PHE A 91 -2.01 -9.13 -0.62
CA PHE A 91 -1.41 -9.15 0.72
C PHE A 91 -2.02 -10.23 1.60
N PHE A 92 -3.35 -10.29 1.74
CA PHE A 92 -4.00 -11.33 2.56
C PHE A 92 -3.70 -12.74 2.04
N THR A 93 -3.81 -12.93 0.72
CA THR A 93 -3.66 -14.26 0.11
C THR A 93 -2.23 -14.78 0.21
N ARG A 94 -1.23 -13.90 0.06
CA ARG A 94 0.19 -14.28 -0.03
C ARG A 94 0.94 -14.19 1.28
N ASN A 95 0.49 -13.34 2.21
CA ASN A 95 1.16 -13.10 3.49
C ASN A 95 0.38 -13.62 4.69
N ILE A 96 -0.94 -13.45 4.72
CA ILE A 96 -1.74 -13.74 5.92
C ILE A 96 -2.25 -15.19 5.95
N TYR A 97 -2.65 -15.75 4.81
CA TYR A 97 -3.22 -17.10 4.74
C TYR A 97 -2.26 -18.22 5.17
N SER A 98 -0.96 -17.97 5.24
CA SER A 98 0.02 -18.93 5.74
C SER A 98 0.03 -19.08 7.27
N TYR A 99 -0.76 -18.28 8.00
CA TYR A 99 -0.90 -18.33 9.46
C TYR A 99 -2.30 -18.82 9.87
N ASP A 100 -2.50 -19.08 11.16
CA ASP A 100 -3.81 -19.43 11.73
C ASP A 100 -4.71 -18.18 11.89
N TYR A 101 -4.96 -17.47 10.78
CA TYR A 101 -5.71 -16.21 10.73
C TYR A 101 -7.20 -16.38 11.08
N ARG A 102 -7.70 -17.61 11.14
CA ARG A 102 -9.08 -17.90 11.55
C ARG A 102 -9.20 -17.96 13.07
N LYS A 103 -8.13 -18.34 13.77
CA LYS A 103 -8.09 -18.35 15.23
C LYS A 103 -7.74 -16.99 15.81
N TYR A 104 -6.82 -16.26 15.18
CA TYR A 104 -6.30 -14.99 15.71
C TYR A 104 -6.75 -13.77 14.90
N GLU A 105 -6.78 -12.61 15.55
CA GLU A 105 -6.93 -11.33 14.88
C GLU A 105 -5.61 -10.87 14.27
N VAL A 106 -5.70 -10.18 13.13
CA VAL A 106 -4.57 -9.55 12.46
C VAL A 106 -4.52 -8.08 12.87
N ASN A 107 -3.49 -7.73 13.66
CA ASN A 107 -3.17 -6.34 13.97
C ASN A 107 -2.17 -5.82 12.93
N LEU A 108 -2.34 -4.58 12.48
CA LEU A 108 -1.46 -3.95 11.49
C LEU A 108 -0.85 -2.66 12.02
N VAL A 109 0.38 -2.36 11.61
CA VAL A 109 1.05 -1.10 11.91
C VAL A 109 1.66 -0.53 10.65
N GLY A 110 1.49 0.76 10.43
CA GLY A 110 2.11 1.50 9.34
C GLY A 110 1.16 2.44 8.62
N SER A 111 1.73 3.44 7.94
CA SER A 111 0.98 4.50 7.28
C SER A 111 -0.04 3.98 6.27
N ILE A 112 0.33 2.99 5.45
CA ILE A 112 -0.59 2.44 4.44
C ILE A 112 -1.79 1.77 5.10
N ALA A 113 -1.57 0.90 6.09
CA ALA A 113 -2.69 0.25 6.80
C ALA A 113 -3.62 1.27 7.47
N TYR A 114 -3.05 2.35 8.01
CA TYR A 114 -3.80 3.41 8.70
C TYR A 114 -4.60 4.30 7.73
N TYR A 115 -3.97 4.80 6.65
CA TYR A 115 -4.64 5.74 5.74
C TYR A 115 -5.69 5.08 4.84
N TYR A 116 -5.56 3.78 4.57
CA TYR A 116 -6.52 3.00 3.76
C TYR A 116 -7.26 1.96 4.61
N GLU A 117 -7.46 2.25 5.90
CA GLU A 117 -8.05 1.32 6.87
C GLU A 117 -9.44 0.83 6.45
N ASP A 118 -10.26 1.71 5.89
CA ASP A 118 -11.60 1.40 5.39
C ASP A 118 -11.54 0.33 4.28
N ILE A 119 -10.75 0.58 3.24
CA ILE A 119 -10.60 -0.34 2.10
C ILE A 119 -9.93 -1.65 2.55
N LEU A 120 -8.91 -1.57 3.42
CA LEU A 120 -8.25 -2.74 3.97
C LEU A 120 -9.22 -3.64 4.74
N LYS A 121 -10.07 -3.05 5.60
CA LYS A 121 -11.07 -3.78 6.39
C LYS A 121 -12.14 -4.41 5.49
N ASP A 122 -12.62 -3.69 4.49
CA ASP A 122 -13.57 -4.24 3.51
C ASP A 122 -13.01 -5.49 2.83
N VAL A 123 -11.78 -5.42 2.34
CA VAL A 123 -11.11 -6.54 1.67
C VAL A 123 -10.84 -7.68 2.66
N ALA A 124 -10.49 -7.37 3.91
CA ALA A 124 -10.29 -8.38 4.96
C ALA A 124 -11.58 -9.18 5.23
N VAL A 125 -12.74 -8.51 5.31
CA VAL A 125 -14.04 -9.15 5.48
C VAL A 125 -14.31 -10.12 4.32
N GLN A 126 -14.10 -9.67 3.07
CA GLN A 126 -14.26 -10.51 1.88
C GLN A 126 -13.30 -11.71 1.88
N LYS A 127 -12.13 -11.57 2.51
CA LYS A 127 -11.11 -12.61 2.63
C LYS A 127 -11.25 -13.48 3.88
N GLY A 128 -12.26 -13.25 4.72
CA GLY A 128 -12.49 -14.00 5.96
C GLY A 128 -11.43 -13.76 7.04
N VAL A 129 -10.77 -12.60 7.03
CA VAL A 129 -9.72 -12.22 7.98
C VAL A 129 -10.32 -11.25 9.01
N ARG A 130 -10.14 -11.54 10.30
CA ARG A 130 -10.52 -10.61 11.38
C ARG A 130 -9.39 -9.61 11.63
N ILE A 131 -9.69 -8.33 11.43
CA ILE A 131 -8.76 -7.23 11.70
C ILE A 131 -8.94 -6.75 13.14
N GLY A 132 -7.85 -6.68 13.88
CA GLY A 132 -7.80 -6.11 15.23
C GLY A 132 -7.43 -4.62 15.18
N LYS A 133 -6.40 -4.24 15.94
CA LYS A 133 -5.84 -2.88 15.98
C LYS A 133 -5.10 -2.53 14.70
N ILE A 134 -5.34 -1.32 14.20
CA ILE A 134 -4.53 -0.67 13.17
C ILE A 134 -3.91 0.58 13.79
N LEU A 135 -2.57 0.67 13.77
CA LEU A 135 -1.84 1.81 14.30
C LEU A 135 -1.02 2.48 13.20
N LYS A 136 -0.92 3.80 13.23
CA LYS A 136 -0.08 4.53 12.28
C LYS A 136 1.40 4.27 12.50
N THR A 137 1.82 4.28 13.76
CA THR A 137 3.20 3.98 14.16
C THR A 137 3.20 3.10 15.42
N PRO A 138 4.28 2.32 15.67
CA PRO A 138 4.32 1.44 16.84
C PRO A 138 4.33 2.20 18.18
N ILE A 139 4.76 3.47 18.17
CA ILE A 139 5.04 4.23 19.40
C ILE A 139 3.76 4.49 20.21
N GLU A 140 2.63 4.69 19.52
CA GLU A 140 1.34 4.93 20.17
C GLU A 140 0.90 3.72 21.01
N GLY A 141 1.07 2.50 20.47
CA GLY A 141 0.77 1.26 21.19
C GLY A 141 1.77 0.97 22.32
N LEU A 142 3.04 1.34 22.16
CA LEU A 142 4.05 1.22 23.21
C LEU A 142 3.76 2.15 24.39
N VAL A 143 3.37 3.40 24.13
CA VAL A 143 3.02 4.36 25.19
C VAL A 143 1.82 3.88 25.99
N GLU A 144 0.79 3.33 25.35
CA GLU A 144 -0.40 2.79 26.02
C GLU A 144 -0.08 1.54 26.86
N TYR A 145 0.78 0.64 26.36
CA TYR A 145 1.21 -0.56 27.10
C TYR A 145 1.94 -0.20 28.40
N HIS A 146 2.82 0.80 28.38
CA HIS A 146 3.57 1.22 29.57
C HIS A 146 2.74 2.05 30.57
N LYS A 147 1.65 2.69 30.12
CA LYS A 147 0.71 3.38 31.02
C LYS A 147 -0.14 2.43 31.87
N ASN A 148 -0.39 1.22 31.38
CA ASN A 148 -1.18 0.20 32.11
C ASN A 148 -0.33 -0.68 33.04
N ILE A 149 0.97 -0.40 33.16
CA ILE A 149 1.92 -1.14 34.02
C ILE A 149 2.32 -0.31 35.26
N ILE A 150 1.84 0.94 35.38
CA ILE A 150 2.10 1.84 36.51
C ILE A 150 0.83 2.05 37.32
#